data_AF-A0A1C6BKZ9-F1
#
_entry.id   AF-A0A1C6BKZ9-F1
#
_cell.length_a   1.000
_cell.length_b   1.000
_cell.length_c   1.000
_cell.angle_alpha   90.00
_cell.angle_beta   90.00
_cell.angle_gamma   90.00
#
_symmetry.space_group_name_H-M   'P 1'
#
loop_
_entity.id
_entity.type
_entity.pdbx_description
1 polymer ?
#
loop_
_entity_poly.entity_id
_entity_poly.type
_entity_poly.pdbx_seq_one_letter_code
_entity_poly.pdbx_strand_id
1 'polypeptide(L)'
;MLGISIGTIIGLIFLVFVILVLISCVKVVRQAQALVVERLGGYQATWSVGIHFKMPFIDRVARRVDLKEQVVDFPPQPVITKDNVTMRIDTVVFYQITDPKQFCYGVANPIMAIENLTATTLRNIIGDLELDQTLTSRETINTKMRALLDVATDPWGIKVNRVELKNIIPPAAIQDAMEKQMKAERERREAILKAEGEKKSTILVAEGKKESAILDAEAEKQAAILRAEAQKEAMIKEAEGQAEAILKVQQANADGIRFLKEAGADEAVLTMKSLEAFEKAADGKATKIIIPSEIQGIAGLVKSVTEVAKEEQ
;
A
#
# COMPACT_ATOMS: atom_id res chain seq x y z
N MET A 1 -81.06 50.43 25.46
CA MET A 1 -80.75 49.44 24.41
C MET A 1 -80.26 50.21 23.20
N LEU A 2 -78.95 50.18 22.91
CA LEU A 2 -78.39 50.80 21.70
C LEU A 2 -78.96 50.07 20.48
N GLY A 3 -79.98 50.66 19.85
CA GLY A 3 -80.48 50.21 18.55
C GLY A 3 -79.40 50.45 17.52
N ILE A 4 -78.63 49.41 17.22
CA ILE A 4 -77.66 49.42 16.12
C ILE A 4 -78.47 49.67 14.85
N SER A 5 -78.36 50.88 14.29
CA SER A 5 -79.09 51.24 13.08
C SER A 5 -78.62 50.36 11.93
N ILE A 6 -79.52 49.94 11.04
CA ILE A 6 -79.20 49.09 9.89
C ILE A 6 -78.01 49.67 9.08
N GLY A 7 -77.91 51.00 9.00
CA GLY A 7 -76.77 51.70 8.38
C GLY A 7 -75.42 51.43 9.05
N THR A 8 -75.35 51.36 10.38
CA THR A 8 -74.11 50.99 11.10
C THR A 8 -73.72 49.54 10.89
N ILE A 9 -74.68 48.62 10.76
CA ILE A 9 -74.43 47.21 10.44
C ILE A 9 -73.86 47.06 9.03
N ILE A 10 -74.48 47.73 8.05
CA ILE A 10 -74.00 47.71 6.65
C ILE A 10 -72.61 48.34 6.53
N GLY A 11 -72.37 49.46 7.21
CA GLY A 11 -71.06 50.11 7.25
C GLY A 11 -69.97 49.21 7.85
N LEU A 12 -70.28 48.47 8.93
CA LEU A 12 -69.35 47.52 9.55
C LEU A 12 -69.04 46.35 8.60
N ILE A 13 -70.06 45.79 7.94
CA ILE A 13 -69.86 44.69 6.96
C ILE A 13 -68.99 45.16 5.79
N PHE A 14 -69.21 46.36 5.27
CA PHE A 14 -68.39 46.93 4.21
C PHE A 14 -66.95 47.15 4.65
N LEU A 15 -66.73 47.67 5.87
CA LEU A 15 -65.40 47.84 6.44
C LEU A 15 -64.67 46.50 6.56
N VAL A 16 -65.33 45.48 7.11
CA VAL A 16 -64.77 44.12 7.22
C VAL A 16 -64.45 43.55 5.85
N PHE A 17 -65.32 43.74 4.86
CA PHE A 17 -65.09 43.32 3.48
C PHE A 17 -63.85 43.98 2.87
N VAL A 18 -63.70 45.30 3.02
CA VAL A 18 -62.52 46.03 2.55
C VAL A 18 -61.24 45.53 3.22
N ILE A 19 -61.28 45.30 4.54
CA ILE A 19 -60.14 44.75 5.30
C ILE A 19 -59.76 43.35 4.80
N LEU A 20 -60.74 42.47 4.56
CA LEU A 20 -60.50 41.12 4.03
C LEU A 20 -59.87 41.16 2.63
N VAL A 21 -60.33 42.07 1.76
CA VAL A 21 -59.74 42.27 0.44
C VAL A 21 -58.28 42.74 0.56
N LEU A 22 -58.01 43.72 1.41
CA LEU A 22 -56.65 44.24 1.63
C LEU A 22 -55.69 43.17 2.18
N ILE A 23 -56.13 42.33 3.12
CA ILE A 23 -55.33 41.21 3.64
C ILE A 23 -55.06 40.18 2.54
N SER A 24 -56.06 39.88 1.70
CA SER A 24 -55.91 38.95 0.58
C SER A 24 -54.90 39.45 -0.47
N CYS A 25 -54.68 40.77 -0.58
CA CYS A 25 -53.72 41.38 -1.50
C CYS A 25 -52.26 41.10 -1.12
N VAL A 26 -51.97 40.85 0.15
CA VAL A 26 -50.61 40.58 0.61
C VAL A 26 -50.25 39.12 0.33
N LYS A 27 -49.21 38.89 -0.46
CA LYS A 27 -48.66 37.56 -0.72
C LYS A 27 -47.19 37.53 -0.33
N VAL A 28 -46.86 36.60 0.55
CA VAL A 28 -45.49 36.33 0.97
C VAL A 28 -44.95 35.18 0.13
N VAL A 29 -43.88 35.44 -0.61
CA VAL A 29 -43.15 34.44 -1.39
C VAL A 29 -42.05 33.85 -0.51
N ARG A 30 -42.08 32.52 -0.35
CA ARG A 30 -41.10 31.79 0.47
C ARG A 30 -39.74 31.74 -0.23
N GLN A 31 -38.69 31.48 0.53
CA GLN A 31 -37.35 31.30 -0.02
C GLN A 31 -37.30 30.12 -1.01
N ALA A 32 -36.48 30.26 -2.06
CA ALA A 32 -36.36 29.31 -3.17
C ALA A 32 -37.69 29.00 -3.88
N GLN A 33 -38.64 29.94 -3.86
CA GLN A 33 -39.86 29.88 -4.65
C GLN A 33 -40.02 31.17 -5.45
N ALA A 34 -40.63 31.06 -6.62
CA ALA A 34 -41.05 32.19 -7.42
C ALA A 34 -42.53 32.06 -7.78
N LEU A 35 -43.24 33.20 -7.80
CA LEU A 35 -44.62 33.26 -8.27
C LEU A 35 -44.67 34.00 -9.60
N VAL A 36 -45.24 33.37 -10.61
CA VAL A 36 -45.52 34.01 -11.90
C VAL A 36 -46.91 34.63 -11.83
N VAL A 37 -46.99 35.94 -12.06
CA VAL A 37 -48.22 36.72 -11.97
C VAL A 37 -48.66 37.19 -13.34
N GLU A 38 -49.94 36.98 -13.61
CA GLU A 38 -50.64 37.42 -14.80
C GLU A 38 -51.60 38.56 -14.46
N ARG A 39 -51.72 39.51 -15.39
CA ARG A 39 -52.71 40.57 -15.37
C ARG A 39 -53.62 40.40 -16.56
N LEU A 40 -54.91 40.14 -16.33
CA LEU A 40 -55.91 39.92 -17.39
C LEU A 40 -55.46 38.89 -18.46
N GLY A 41 -54.70 37.87 -18.06
CA GLY A 41 -54.18 36.81 -18.94
C GLY A 41 -52.83 37.11 -19.61
N GLY A 42 -52.27 38.31 -19.44
CA GLY A 42 -50.90 38.61 -19.89
C GLY A 42 -49.87 38.45 -18.78
N TYR A 43 -48.65 38.02 -19.10
CA TYR A 43 -47.53 38.01 -18.15
C TYR A 43 -47.23 39.44 -17.68
N GLN A 44 -47.21 39.64 -16.36
CA GLN A 44 -46.87 40.94 -15.76
C GLN A 44 -45.46 40.90 -15.15
N ALA A 45 -45.23 39.99 -14.20
CA ALA A 45 -43.98 39.92 -13.45
C ALA A 45 -43.77 38.55 -12.80
N THR A 46 -42.50 38.26 -12.50
CA THR A 46 -42.10 37.14 -11.67
C THR A 46 -41.72 37.68 -10.30
N TRP A 47 -42.42 37.25 -9.26
CA TRP A 47 -42.15 37.66 -7.88
C TRP A 47 -41.16 36.71 -7.22
N SER A 48 -40.04 37.26 -6.78
CA SER A 48 -38.99 36.58 -6.01
C SER A 48 -39.32 36.55 -4.52
N VAL A 49 -38.37 36.10 -3.69
CA VAL A 49 -38.52 36.04 -2.24
C VAL A 49 -38.87 37.42 -1.68
N GLY A 50 -39.90 37.50 -0.83
CA GLY A 50 -40.32 38.74 -0.19
C GLY A 50 -41.83 38.93 -0.14
N ILE A 51 -42.24 40.09 0.36
CA ILE A 51 -43.64 40.49 0.47
C ILE A 51 -44.03 41.24 -0.80
N HIS A 52 -45.06 40.76 -1.48
CA HIS A 52 -45.58 41.33 -2.70
C HIS A 52 -47.08 41.64 -2.55
N PHE A 53 -47.54 42.68 -3.23
CA PHE A 53 -48.93 43.11 -3.22
C PHE A 53 -49.56 42.83 -4.59
N LYS A 54 -50.59 41.98 -4.64
CA LYS A 54 -51.41 41.81 -5.85
C LYS A 54 -52.52 42.85 -5.87
N MET A 55 -52.86 43.37 -7.04
CA MET A 55 -54.15 44.04 -7.21
C MET A 55 -55.27 42.98 -7.15
N PRO A 56 -56.28 43.17 -6.28
CA PRO A 56 -57.39 42.23 -6.20
C PRO A 56 -58.17 42.25 -7.53
N PHE A 57 -58.70 41.10 -7.94
CA PHE A 57 -59.48 40.87 -9.17
C PHE A 57 -58.73 40.97 -10.51
N ILE A 58 -57.73 41.85 -10.64
CA ILE A 58 -56.99 42.05 -11.91
C ILE A 58 -55.77 41.13 -12.01
N ASP A 59 -55.00 41.04 -10.92
CA ASP A 59 -53.76 40.25 -10.88
C ASP A 59 -54.04 38.84 -10.33
N ARG A 60 -53.59 37.82 -11.06
CA ARG A 60 -53.72 36.41 -10.70
C ARG A 60 -52.35 35.74 -10.63
N VAL A 61 -52.11 34.95 -9.59
CA VAL A 61 -50.94 34.06 -9.54
C VAL A 61 -51.21 32.88 -10.48
N ALA A 62 -50.49 32.83 -11.60
CA ALA A 62 -50.65 31.81 -12.62
C ALA A 62 -49.98 30.49 -12.21
N ARG A 63 -48.73 30.58 -11.73
CA ARG A 63 -47.96 29.42 -11.30
C ARG A 63 -47.07 29.72 -10.11
N ARG A 64 -46.91 28.72 -9.25
CA ARG A 64 -45.88 28.69 -8.21
C ARG A 64 -44.79 27.75 -8.68
N VAL A 65 -43.57 28.26 -8.73
CA VAL A 65 -42.40 27.54 -9.24
C VAL A 65 -41.43 27.34 -8.08
N ASP A 66 -40.98 26.11 -7.88
CA ASP A 66 -39.90 25.80 -6.94
C ASP A 66 -38.56 25.94 -7.66
N LEU A 67 -37.67 26.75 -7.09
CA LEU A 67 -36.35 27.03 -7.65
C LEU A 67 -35.30 26.05 -7.16
N LYS A 68 -35.64 25.15 -6.23
CA LYS A 68 -34.73 24.11 -5.75
C LYS A 68 -34.44 23.11 -6.86
N GLU A 69 -33.32 22.43 -6.70
CA GLU A 69 -33.00 21.25 -7.50
C GLU A 69 -34.05 20.16 -7.29
N GLN A 70 -34.53 19.64 -8.41
CA GLN A 70 -35.54 18.61 -8.50
C GLN A 70 -34.96 17.42 -9.25
N VAL A 71 -35.41 16.23 -8.87
CA VAL A 71 -35.03 14.97 -9.49
C VAL A 71 -36.26 14.38 -10.18
N VAL A 72 -36.09 13.98 -11.44
CA VAL A 72 -37.11 13.25 -12.19
C VAL A 72 -36.50 11.97 -12.73
N ASP A 73 -37.16 10.85 -12.42
CA ASP A 73 -36.85 9.52 -12.94
C ASP A 73 -37.63 9.31 -14.24
N PHE A 74 -36.94 9.00 -15.33
CA PHE A 74 -37.56 8.66 -16.61
C PHE A 74 -37.64 7.14 -16.82
N PRO A 75 -38.72 6.64 -17.44
CA PRO A 75 -38.92 5.21 -17.63
C PRO A 75 -37.90 4.61 -18.62
N PRO A 76 -37.62 3.28 -18.51
CA PRO A 76 -36.69 2.58 -19.39
C PRO A 76 -37.01 2.75 -20.88
N GLN A 77 -36.08 3.34 -21.62
CA GLN A 77 -36.19 3.52 -23.06
C GLN A 77 -35.45 2.42 -23.82
N PRO A 78 -36.04 1.81 -24.87
CA PRO A 78 -35.33 0.89 -25.74
C PRO A 78 -34.35 1.64 -26.64
N VAL A 79 -33.10 1.22 -26.61
CA VAL A 79 -32.01 1.74 -27.44
C VAL A 79 -31.25 0.59 -28.07
N ILE A 80 -30.65 0.85 -29.23
CA ILE A 80 -29.86 -0.12 -29.99
C ILE A 80 -28.44 0.42 -30.04
N THR A 81 -27.47 -0.41 -29.66
CA THR A 81 -26.04 -0.08 -29.78
C THR A 81 -25.53 -0.25 -31.20
N LYS A 82 -24.30 0.20 -31.44
CA LYS A 82 -23.58 0.02 -32.70
C LYS A 82 -23.49 -1.44 -33.15
N ASP A 83 -23.41 -2.38 -32.21
CA ASP A 83 -23.34 -3.83 -32.47
C ASP A 83 -24.72 -4.47 -32.67
N ASN A 84 -25.76 -3.66 -32.88
CA ASN A 84 -27.14 -4.11 -33.08
C ASN A 84 -27.71 -4.89 -31.87
N VAL A 85 -27.27 -4.58 -30.65
CA VAL A 85 -27.84 -5.12 -29.42
C VAL A 85 -28.92 -4.18 -28.90
N THR A 86 -30.13 -4.70 -28.69
CA THR A 86 -31.24 -3.94 -28.10
C THR A 86 -31.17 -4.01 -26.58
N MET A 87 -31.09 -2.88 -25.90
CA MET A 87 -31.09 -2.79 -24.44
C MET A 87 -32.06 -1.72 -23.94
N ARG A 88 -32.41 -1.78 -22.65
CA ARG A 88 -33.25 -0.78 -21.99
C ARG A 88 -32.42 0.01 -21.00
N ILE A 89 -32.51 1.33 -21.08
CA ILE A 89 -31.74 2.23 -20.21
C ILE A 89 -32.67 3.17 -19.47
N ASP A 90 -32.46 3.23 -18.15
CA ASP A 90 -33.16 4.12 -17.22
C ASP A 90 -32.27 5.33 -16.96
N THR A 91 -32.88 6.52 -16.89
CA THR A 91 -32.13 7.75 -16.64
C THR A 91 -32.80 8.60 -15.58
N VAL A 92 -31.97 9.32 -14.83
CA VAL A 92 -32.41 10.29 -13.81
C VAL A 92 -31.81 11.63 -14.17
N VAL A 93 -32.65 12.66 -14.17
CA VAL A 93 -32.22 14.03 -14.49
C VAL A 93 -32.44 14.92 -13.28
N PHE A 94 -31.35 15.57 -12.87
CA PHE A 94 -31.33 16.60 -11.84
C PHE A 94 -31.33 17.96 -12.52
N TYR A 95 -32.40 18.71 -12.32
CA TYR A 95 -32.56 20.03 -12.91
C TYR A 95 -33.05 21.03 -11.88
N GLN A 96 -32.84 22.31 -12.18
CA GLN A 96 -33.38 23.42 -11.40
C GLN A 96 -33.96 24.45 -12.36
N ILE A 97 -34.97 25.18 -11.89
CA ILE A 97 -35.63 26.20 -12.69
C ILE A 97 -34.91 27.53 -12.42
N THR A 98 -34.28 28.08 -13.46
CA THR A 98 -33.51 29.33 -13.39
C THR A 98 -34.36 30.53 -13.80
N ASP A 99 -35.20 30.38 -14.82
CA ASP A 99 -36.16 31.39 -15.26
C ASP A 99 -37.61 30.87 -15.16
N PRO A 100 -38.37 31.26 -14.10
CA PRO A 100 -39.76 30.88 -13.93
C PRO A 100 -40.69 31.34 -15.05
N LYS A 101 -40.37 32.44 -15.75
CA LYS A 101 -41.19 32.94 -16.86
C LYS A 101 -41.07 31.99 -18.04
N GLN A 102 -39.84 31.69 -18.46
CA GLN A 102 -39.60 30.74 -19.55
C GLN A 102 -40.11 29.33 -19.19
N PHE A 103 -40.00 28.91 -17.94
CA PHE A 103 -40.55 27.61 -17.50
C PHE A 103 -42.08 27.52 -17.63
N CYS A 104 -42.81 28.63 -17.46
CA CYS A 104 -44.26 28.63 -17.55
C CYS A 104 -44.78 28.81 -18.98
N TYR A 105 -44.06 29.53 -19.84
CA TYR A 105 -44.56 29.93 -21.17
C TYR A 105 -43.70 29.44 -22.35
N GLY A 106 -42.50 28.95 -22.11
CA GLY A 106 -41.58 28.50 -23.16
C GLY A 106 -42.01 27.18 -23.79
N VAL A 107 -42.58 26.26 -23.01
CA VAL A 107 -43.10 24.97 -23.50
C VAL A 107 -44.30 24.52 -22.68
N ALA A 108 -45.28 23.89 -23.31
CA ALA A 108 -46.55 23.51 -22.67
C ALA A 108 -46.35 22.51 -21.52
N ASN A 109 -45.48 21.50 -21.72
CA ASN A 109 -45.12 20.54 -20.68
C ASN A 109 -43.60 20.33 -20.66
N PRO A 110 -42.86 21.09 -19.83
CA PRO A 110 -41.40 21.04 -19.82
C PRO A 110 -40.84 19.67 -19.43
N ILE A 111 -41.50 18.96 -18.51
CA ILE A 111 -41.02 17.65 -18.04
C ILE A 111 -41.11 16.61 -19.14
N MET A 112 -42.24 16.55 -19.85
CA MET A 112 -42.42 15.66 -21.00
C MET A 112 -41.48 16.01 -22.15
N ALA A 113 -41.19 17.30 -22.35
CA ALA A 113 -40.23 17.74 -23.36
C ALA A 113 -38.80 17.30 -23.03
N ILE A 114 -38.38 17.42 -21.76
CA ILE A 114 -37.09 16.90 -21.26
C ILE A 114 -37.03 15.37 -21.41
N GLU A 115 -38.10 14.64 -21.10
CA GLU A 115 -38.17 13.19 -21.27
C GLU A 115 -37.88 12.78 -22.72
N ASN A 116 -38.56 13.43 -23.68
CA ASN A 116 -38.38 13.17 -25.10
C ASN A 116 -36.99 13.55 -25.61
N LEU A 117 -36.44 14.68 -25.16
CA LEU A 117 -35.07 15.07 -25.46
C LEU A 117 -34.06 14.07 -24.89
N THR A 118 -34.28 13.61 -23.66
CA THR A 118 -33.42 12.62 -23.00
C THR A 118 -33.44 11.32 -23.78
N ALA A 119 -34.62 10.83 -24.16
CA ALA A 119 -34.76 9.61 -24.95
C ALA A 119 -34.05 9.71 -26.32
N THR A 120 -34.18 10.86 -27.00
CA THR A 120 -33.55 11.10 -28.30
C THR A 120 -32.03 11.19 -28.17
N THR A 121 -31.54 11.94 -27.18
CA THR A 121 -30.10 12.12 -26.92
C THR A 121 -29.45 10.80 -26.52
N LEU A 122 -30.13 10.02 -25.68
CA LEU A 122 -29.68 8.71 -25.26
C LEU A 122 -29.58 7.75 -26.46
N ARG A 123 -30.59 7.72 -27.33
CA ARG A 123 -30.55 6.90 -28.55
C ARG A 123 -29.38 7.27 -29.46
N ASN A 124 -29.08 8.56 -29.62
CA ASN A 124 -27.98 9.02 -30.46
C ASN A 124 -26.62 8.62 -29.87
N ILE A 125 -26.38 8.88 -28.58
CA ILE A 125 -25.09 8.57 -27.94
C ILE A 125 -24.85 7.06 -27.89
N ILE A 126 -25.86 6.27 -27.52
CA ILE A 126 -25.74 4.81 -27.41
C ILE A 126 -25.63 4.15 -28.79
N GLY A 127 -26.26 4.72 -29.82
CA GLY A 127 -26.13 4.23 -31.20
C GLY A 127 -24.69 4.28 -31.74
N ASP A 128 -23.87 5.20 -31.23
CA ASP A 128 -22.46 5.33 -31.61
C ASP A 128 -21.52 4.42 -30.80
N LEU A 129 -22.02 3.81 -29.70
CA LEU A 129 -21.23 3.02 -28.77
C LEU A 129 -21.52 1.53 -28.92
N GLU A 130 -20.48 0.73 -28.67
CA GLU A 130 -20.59 -0.73 -28.56
C GLU A 130 -21.19 -1.13 -27.20
N LEU A 131 -21.66 -2.37 -27.06
CA LEU A 131 -22.27 -2.88 -25.82
C LEU A 131 -21.34 -2.69 -24.61
N ASP A 132 -20.09 -3.14 -24.73
CA ASP A 132 -19.11 -3.08 -23.63
C ASP A 132 -18.72 -1.64 -23.29
N GLN A 133 -18.63 -0.77 -24.31
CA GLN A 133 -18.35 0.65 -24.10
C GLN A 133 -19.49 1.32 -23.33
N THR A 134 -20.73 0.95 -23.61
CA THR A 134 -21.91 1.46 -22.91
C THR A 134 -21.90 1.09 -21.42
N LEU A 135 -21.40 -0.10 -21.08
CA LEU A 135 -21.31 -0.56 -19.69
C LEU A 135 -20.14 0.07 -18.92
N THR A 136 -19.02 0.31 -19.59
CA THR A 136 -17.78 0.82 -18.98
C THR A 136 -17.70 2.36 -18.94
N SER A 137 -18.27 3.04 -19.94
CA SER A 137 -18.10 4.49 -20.15
C SER A 137 -19.29 5.32 -19.66
N ARG A 138 -19.90 4.93 -18.53
CA ARG A 138 -21.08 5.62 -17.96
C ARG A 138 -20.83 7.11 -17.70
N GLU A 139 -19.65 7.46 -17.20
CA GLU A 139 -19.30 8.86 -16.89
C GLU A 139 -19.23 9.74 -18.15
N THR A 140 -18.70 9.19 -19.23
CA THR A 140 -18.64 9.87 -20.53
C THR A 140 -20.05 10.11 -21.08
N ILE A 141 -20.95 9.13 -20.92
CA ILE A 141 -22.35 9.26 -21.35
C ILE A 141 -23.06 10.31 -20.49
N ASN A 142 -22.92 10.26 -19.17
CA ASN A 142 -23.51 11.24 -18.23
C ASN A 142 -23.09 12.67 -18.58
N THR A 143 -21.79 12.88 -18.84
CA THR A 143 -21.23 14.20 -19.17
C THR A 143 -21.77 14.73 -20.51
N LYS A 144 -21.79 13.88 -21.56
CA LYS A 144 -22.32 14.27 -22.87
C LYS A 144 -23.82 14.55 -22.81
N MET A 145 -24.58 13.70 -22.13
CA MET A 145 -26.03 13.87 -21.93
C MET A 145 -26.33 15.19 -21.21
N ARG A 146 -25.62 15.48 -20.11
CA ARG A 146 -25.77 16.73 -19.37
C ARG A 146 -25.52 17.94 -20.28
N ALA A 147 -24.43 17.95 -21.04
CA ALA A 147 -24.08 19.07 -21.91
C ALA A 147 -25.13 19.32 -23.01
N LEU A 148 -25.62 18.26 -23.65
CA LEU A 148 -26.62 18.37 -24.72
C LEU A 148 -27.99 18.78 -24.19
N LEU A 149 -28.39 18.23 -23.04
CA LEU A 149 -29.67 18.57 -22.42
C LEU A 149 -29.67 20.00 -21.90
N ASP A 150 -28.61 20.47 -21.22
CA ASP A 150 -28.53 21.83 -20.67
C ASP A 150 -28.72 22.89 -21.77
N VAL A 151 -28.01 22.74 -22.89
CA VAL A 151 -28.13 23.66 -24.04
C VAL A 151 -29.54 23.63 -24.66
N ALA A 152 -30.17 22.46 -24.71
CA ALA A 152 -31.50 22.31 -25.30
C ALA A 152 -32.62 22.80 -24.37
N THR A 153 -32.42 22.77 -23.06
CA THR A 153 -33.42 23.17 -22.05
C THR A 153 -33.31 24.62 -21.60
N ASP A 154 -32.21 25.30 -21.92
CA ASP A 154 -31.99 26.73 -21.64
C ASP A 154 -33.17 27.62 -22.10
N PRO A 155 -33.75 27.48 -23.32
CA PRO A 155 -34.89 28.28 -23.75
C PRO A 155 -36.17 28.08 -22.92
N TRP A 156 -36.23 27.00 -22.12
CA TRP A 156 -37.34 26.70 -21.22
C TRP A 156 -37.09 27.18 -19.79
N GLY A 157 -35.99 27.91 -19.54
CA GLY A 157 -35.63 28.38 -18.20
C GLY A 157 -35.26 27.26 -17.24
N ILE A 158 -34.78 26.12 -17.77
CA ILE A 158 -34.38 24.95 -17.00
C ILE A 158 -32.90 24.70 -17.21
N LYS A 159 -32.18 24.61 -16.08
CA LYS A 159 -30.77 24.24 -16.06
C LYS A 159 -30.61 22.79 -15.63
N VAL A 160 -29.87 22.00 -16.41
CA VAL A 160 -29.59 20.59 -16.09
C VAL A 160 -28.26 20.51 -15.36
N ASN A 161 -28.32 20.24 -14.07
CA ASN A 161 -27.13 20.15 -13.24
C ASN A 161 -26.42 18.80 -13.42
N ARG A 162 -27.19 17.71 -13.53
CA ARG A 162 -26.63 16.36 -13.61
C ARG A 162 -27.60 15.39 -14.30
N VAL A 163 -27.03 14.43 -15.02
CA VAL A 163 -27.75 13.30 -15.62
C VAL A 163 -27.04 12.03 -15.20
N GLU A 164 -27.79 11.04 -14.74
CA GLU A 164 -27.24 9.74 -14.34
C GLU A 164 -27.99 8.60 -15.01
N LEU A 165 -27.24 7.68 -15.62
CA LEU A 165 -27.76 6.38 -16.03
C LEU A 165 -28.02 5.52 -14.78
N LYS A 166 -29.27 5.15 -14.53
CA LYS A 166 -29.67 4.35 -13.36
C LYS A 166 -29.38 2.86 -13.60
N ASN A 167 -29.96 2.30 -14.66
CA ASN A 167 -29.80 0.90 -15.04
C ASN A 167 -29.56 0.78 -16.54
N ILE A 168 -28.75 -0.21 -16.93
CA ILE A 168 -28.54 -0.63 -18.33
C ILE A 168 -28.88 -2.12 -18.35
N ILE A 169 -29.98 -2.46 -19.01
CA ILE A 169 -30.55 -3.81 -19.00
C ILE A 169 -30.42 -4.41 -20.40
N PRO A 170 -29.37 -5.21 -20.66
CA PRO A 170 -29.26 -5.99 -21.89
C PRO A 170 -30.31 -7.12 -21.92
N PRO A 171 -30.53 -7.75 -23.09
CA PRO A 171 -31.44 -8.88 -23.19
C PRO A 171 -30.83 -10.10 -22.50
N ALA A 172 -31.68 -10.94 -21.87
CA ALA A 172 -31.24 -12.05 -21.02
C ALA A 172 -30.22 -12.99 -21.71
N ALA A 173 -30.41 -13.29 -23.00
CA ALA A 173 -29.50 -14.14 -23.77
C ALA A 173 -28.06 -13.61 -23.83
N ILE A 174 -27.88 -12.29 -23.92
CA ILE A 174 -26.56 -11.65 -23.93
C ILE A 174 -25.98 -11.60 -22.52
N GLN A 175 -26.82 -11.30 -21.52
CA GLN A 175 -26.39 -11.31 -20.12
C GLN A 175 -25.83 -12.68 -19.72
N ASP A 176 -26.54 -13.77 -20.05
CA ASP A 176 -26.10 -15.13 -19.76
C ASP A 176 -24.79 -15.50 -20.47
N ALA A 177 -24.62 -15.04 -21.71
CA ALA A 177 -23.40 -15.27 -22.48
C ALA A 177 -22.21 -14.51 -21.88
N MET A 178 -22.40 -13.24 -21.52
CA MET A 178 -21.39 -12.42 -20.86
C MET A 178 -21.00 -12.98 -19.49
N GLU A 179 -21.96 -13.43 -18.67
CA GLU A 179 -21.67 -14.04 -17.38
C GLU A 179 -20.81 -15.31 -17.52
N LYS A 180 -21.13 -16.16 -18.51
CA LYS A 180 -20.31 -17.35 -18.83
C LYS A 180 -18.91 -16.98 -19.30
N GLN A 181 -18.80 -15.99 -20.21
CA GLN A 181 -17.50 -15.52 -20.72
C GLN A 181 -16.65 -14.91 -19.59
N MET A 182 -17.22 -14.02 -18.78
CA MET A 182 -16.55 -13.37 -17.66
C MET A 182 -16.09 -14.37 -16.60
N LYS A 183 -16.90 -15.41 -16.34
CA LYS A 183 -16.51 -16.51 -15.45
C LYS A 183 -15.31 -17.27 -16.02
N ALA A 184 -15.36 -17.68 -17.29
CA ALA A 184 -14.26 -18.39 -17.94
C ALA A 184 -12.96 -17.57 -17.98
N GLU A 185 -13.07 -16.26 -18.24
CA GLU A 185 -11.91 -15.37 -18.27
C GLU A 185 -11.32 -15.11 -16.88
N ARG A 186 -12.17 -14.99 -15.84
CA ARG A 186 -11.72 -14.94 -14.44
C ARG A 186 -11.00 -16.22 -14.03
N GLU A 187 -11.57 -17.39 -14.33
CA GLU A 187 -10.94 -18.70 -14.03
C GLU A 187 -9.59 -18.84 -14.74
N ARG A 188 -9.50 -18.43 -16.01
CA ARG A 188 -8.24 -18.41 -16.76
C ARG A 188 -7.22 -17.49 -16.10
N ARG A 189 -7.63 -16.28 -15.71
CA ARG A 189 -6.74 -15.29 -15.10
C ARG A 189 -6.26 -15.73 -13.71
N GLU A 190 -7.14 -16.35 -12.93
CA GLU A 190 -6.79 -16.97 -11.65
C GLU A 190 -5.74 -18.07 -11.83
N ALA A 191 -5.93 -18.97 -12.80
CA ALA A 191 -4.98 -20.04 -13.09
C ALA A 191 -3.59 -19.51 -13.48
N ILE A 192 -3.53 -18.46 -14.31
CA ILE A 192 -2.27 -17.80 -14.69
C ILE A 192 -1.60 -17.16 -13.48
N LEU A 193 -2.34 -16.38 -12.69
CA LEU A 193 -1.82 -15.74 -11.47
C LEU A 193 -1.30 -16.76 -10.47
N LYS A 194 -1.98 -17.89 -10.30
CA LYS A 194 -1.54 -18.98 -9.43
C LYS A 194 -0.25 -19.62 -9.95
N ALA A 195 -0.18 -19.93 -11.24
CA ALA A 195 1.04 -20.48 -11.84
C ALA A 195 2.24 -19.52 -11.75
N GLU A 196 2.02 -18.22 -11.98
CA GLU A 196 3.05 -17.19 -11.79
C GLU A 196 3.47 -17.05 -10.32
N GLY A 197 2.51 -17.11 -9.40
CA GLY A 197 2.77 -17.11 -7.96
C GLY A 197 3.59 -18.32 -7.51
N GLU A 198 3.26 -19.52 -7.97
CA GLU A 198 4.01 -20.76 -7.69
C GLU A 198 5.42 -20.72 -8.28
N LYS A 199 5.57 -20.26 -9.52
CA LYS A 199 6.87 -20.05 -10.15
C LYS A 199 7.73 -19.07 -9.34
N LYS A 200 7.17 -17.91 -9.00
CA LYS A 200 7.89 -16.87 -8.26
C LYS A 200 8.25 -17.33 -6.84
N SER A 201 7.34 -18.04 -6.16
CA SER A 201 7.60 -18.64 -4.85
C SER A 201 8.74 -19.66 -4.92
N THR A 202 8.74 -20.53 -5.93
CA THR A 202 9.78 -21.56 -6.12
C THR A 202 11.14 -20.92 -6.37
N ILE A 203 11.20 -19.87 -7.18
CA ILE A 203 12.43 -19.10 -7.43
C ILE A 203 12.94 -18.46 -6.14
N LEU A 204 12.08 -17.75 -5.40
CA LEU A 204 12.46 -17.12 -4.13
C LEU A 204 12.96 -18.13 -3.08
N VAL A 205 12.34 -19.30 -3.00
CA VAL A 205 12.80 -20.38 -2.11
C VAL A 205 14.16 -20.92 -2.55
N ALA A 206 14.40 -21.08 -3.85
CA ALA A 206 15.68 -21.54 -4.38
C ALA A 206 16.80 -20.50 -4.17
N GLU A 207 16.50 -19.22 -4.38
CA GLU A 207 17.41 -18.11 -4.11
C GLU A 207 17.75 -18.03 -2.62
N GLY A 208 16.74 -18.10 -1.74
CA GLY A 208 16.96 -18.14 -0.29
C GLY A 208 17.80 -19.33 0.17
N LYS A 209 17.62 -20.52 -0.43
CA LYS A 209 18.47 -21.70 -0.15
C LYS A 209 19.91 -21.50 -0.61
N LYS A 210 20.11 -20.92 -1.80
CA LYS A 210 21.44 -20.62 -2.32
C LYS A 210 22.15 -19.60 -1.42
N GLU A 211 21.45 -18.54 -1.04
CA GLU A 211 21.99 -17.50 -0.16
C GLU A 211 22.32 -18.05 1.23
N SER A 212 21.42 -18.86 1.82
CA SER A 212 21.69 -19.56 3.08
C SER A 212 22.95 -20.44 2.98
N ALA A 213 23.09 -21.25 1.92
CA ALA A 213 24.24 -22.14 1.77
C ALA A 213 25.56 -21.37 1.60
N ILE A 214 25.54 -20.21 0.95
CA ILE A 214 26.71 -19.33 0.83
C ILE A 214 27.07 -18.75 2.20
N LEU A 215 26.09 -18.22 2.92
CA LEU A 215 26.28 -17.67 4.27
C LEU A 215 26.80 -18.73 5.25
N ASP A 216 26.28 -19.95 5.18
CA ASP A 216 26.74 -21.08 6.00
C ASP A 216 28.20 -21.44 5.68
N ALA A 217 28.57 -21.51 4.39
CA ALA A 217 29.95 -21.80 3.99
C ALA A 217 30.93 -20.67 4.38
N GLU A 218 30.50 -19.41 4.27
CA GLU A 218 31.28 -18.26 4.75
C GLU A 218 31.43 -18.29 6.27
N ALA A 219 30.36 -18.60 7.01
CA ALA A 219 30.39 -18.75 8.46
C ALA A 219 31.32 -19.90 8.90
N GLU A 220 31.29 -21.05 8.22
CA GLU A 220 32.20 -22.16 8.49
C GLU A 220 33.66 -21.80 8.24
N LYS A 221 33.95 -21.13 7.11
CA LYS A 221 35.29 -20.64 6.79
C LYS A 221 35.78 -19.65 7.86
N GLN A 222 34.94 -18.68 8.23
CA GLN A 222 35.25 -17.70 9.28
C GLN A 222 35.52 -18.40 10.61
N ALA A 223 34.68 -19.37 10.99
CA ALA A 223 34.84 -20.15 12.21
C ALA A 223 36.11 -21.00 12.20
N ALA A 224 36.50 -21.58 11.06
CA ALA A 224 37.74 -22.34 10.92
C ALA A 224 38.98 -21.45 11.07
N ILE A 225 38.98 -20.26 10.46
CA ILE A 225 40.06 -19.26 10.62
C ILE A 225 40.19 -18.85 12.10
N LEU A 226 39.08 -18.46 12.73
CA LEU A 226 39.06 -18.05 14.13
C LEU A 226 39.55 -19.18 15.07
N ARG A 227 39.18 -20.44 14.79
CA ARG A 227 39.70 -21.59 15.56
C ARG A 227 41.20 -21.79 15.36
N ALA A 228 41.71 -21.66 14.13
CA ALA A 228 43.13 -21.80 13.86
C ALA A 228 43.95 -20.67 14.50
N GLU A 229 43.44 -19.43 14.46
CA GLU A 229 44.03 -18.28 15.15
C GLU A 229 44.02 -18.49 16.68
N ALA A 230 42.91 -18.93 17.25
CA ALA A 230 42.81 -19.24 18.67
C ALA A 230 43.80 -20.35 19.09
N GLN A 231 43.96 -21.40 18.28
CA GLN A 231 44.96 -22.45 18.54
C GLN A 231 46.39 -21.93 18.46
N LYS A 232 46.71 -21.12 17.45
CA LYS A 232 48.01 -20.49 17.31
C LYS A 232 48.32 -19.59 18.51
N GLU A 233 47.37 -18.75 18.91
CA GLU A 233 47.54 -17.85 20.06
C GLU A 233 47.70 -18.62 21.37
N ALA A 234 46.92 -19.68 21.58
CA ALA A 234 47.06 -20.57 22.72
C ALA A 234 48.45 -21.22 22.76
N MET A 235 48.95 -21.70 21.64
CA MET A 235 50.28 -22.33 21.54
C MET A 235 51.42 -21.33 21.79
N ILE A 236 51.30 -20.09 21.29
CA ILE A 236 52.27 -19.03 21.58
C ILE A 236 52.29 -18.72 23.07
N LYS A 237 51.12 -18.51 23.69
CA LYS A 237 51.00 -18.25 25.13
C LYS A 237 51.53 -19.41 25.97
N GLU A 238 51.31 -20.65 25.56
CA GLU A 238 51.87 -21.83 26.23
C GLU A 238 53.40 -21.88 26.10
N ALA A 239 53.94 -21.64 24.90
CA ALA A 239 55.38 -21.60 24.67
C ALA A 239 56.07 -20.45 25.42
N GLU A 240 55.44 -19.27 25.48
CA GLU A 240 55.89 -18.15 26.30
C GLU A 240 55.87 -18.50 27.79
N GLY A 241 54.79 -19.13 28.27
CA GLY A 241 54.69 -19.62 29.65
C GLY A 241 55.76 -20.66 30.00
N GLN A 242 56.06 -21.60 29.08
CA GLN A 242 57.13 -22.58 29.24
C GLN A 242 58.52 -21.91 29.22
N ALA A 243 58.76 -20.96 28.30
CA ALA A 243 60.02 -20.22 28.23
C ALA A 243 60.24 -19.40 29.50
N GLU A 244 59.21 -18.73 30.02
CA GLU A 244 59.29 -17.98 31.28
C GLU A 244 59.55 -18.92 32.46
N ALA A 245 58.92 -20.11 32.50
CA ALA A 245 59.18 -21.12 33.52
C ALA A 245 60.63 -21.63 33.45
N ILE A 246 61.15 -21.93 32.25
CA ILE A 246 62.55 -22.35 32.05
C ILE A 246 63.51 -21.25 32.47
N LEU A 247 63.25 -19.99 32.08
CA LEU A 247 64.07 -18.85 32.49
C LEU A 247 64.10 -18.69 34.01
N LYS A 248 62.96 -18.83 34.69
CA LYS A 248 62.89 -18.82 36.16
C LYS A 248 63.69 -19.95 36.79
N VAL A 249 63.63 -21.17 36.24
CA VAL A 249 64.43 -22.32 36.72
C VAL A 249 65.92 -22.10 36.46
N GLN A 250 66.30 -21.59 35.29
CA GLN A 250 67.71 -21.30 34.96
C GLN A 250 68.26 -20.14 35.77
N GLN A 251 67.46 -19.10 36.04
CA GLN A 251 67.82 -18.04 36.98
C GLN A 251 67.99 -18.61 38.38
N ALA A 252 67.05 -19.41 38.89
CA ALA A 252 67.19 -20.07 40.19
C ALA A 252 68.44 -20.96 40.26
N ASN A 253 68.79 -21.64 39.18
CA ASN A 253 70.00 -22.46 39.10
C ASN A 253 71.28 -21.60 39.00
N ALA A 254 71.26 -20.52 38.24
CA ALA A 254 72.36 -19.57 38.10
C ALA A 254 72.61 -18.80 39.41
N ASP A 255 71.55 -18.39 40.09
CA ASP A 255 71.60 -17.82 41.44
C ASP A 255 72.11 -18.86 42.42
N GLY A 256 71.66 -20.12 42.35
CA GLY A 256 72.23 -21.22 43.10
C GLY A 256 73.73 -21.42 42.86
N ILE A 257 74.20 -21.33 41.61
CA ILE A 257 75.62 -21.38 41.25
C ILE A 257 76.37 -20.13 41.73
N ARG A 258 75.77 -18.94 41.70
CA ARG A 258 76.35 -17.72 42.27
C ARG A 258 76.47 -17.83 43.78
N PHE A 259 75.46 -18.32 44.49
CA PHE A 259 75.54 -18.59 45.93
C PHE A 259 76.63 -19.62 46.23
N LEU A 260 76.78 -20.66 45.41
CA LEU A 260 77.89 -21.62 45.52
C LEU A 260 79.27 -20.97 45.25
N LYS A 261 79.35 -20.01 44.34
CA LYS A 261 80.59 -19.28 44.00
C LYS A 261 80.94 -18.23 45.06
N GLU A 262 79.96 -17.50 45.58
CA GLU A 262 80.10 -16.50 46.65
C GLU A 262 80.39 -17.16 48.01
N ALA A 263 79.97 -18.43 48.21
CA ALA A 263 80.36 -19.24 49.36
C ALA A 263 81.77 -19.84 49.28
N GLY A 264 82.55 -19.57 48.22
CA GLY A 264 83.97 -19.96 48.12
C GLY A 264 84.20 -21.46 47.89
N ALA A 265 83.67 -22.01 46.80
CA ALA A 265 83.81 -23.43 46.45
C ALA A 265 85.07 -23.75 45.61
N ASP A 266 86.09 -24.28 46.27
CA ASP A 266 87.29 -24.93 45.72
C ASP A 266 86.97 -26.23 44.93
N GLU A 267 87.96 -26.74 44.20
CA GLU A 267 88.03 -27.98 43.36
C GLU A 267 87.18 -29.19 43.82
N ALA A 268 86.86 -29.30 45.11
CA ALA A 268 86.01 -30.34 45.70
C ALA A 268 84.53 -30.32 45.26
N VAL A 269 83.95 -29.14 44.96
CA VAL A 269 82.53 -29.07 44.51
C VAL A 269 82.40 -29.46 43.04
N LEU A 270 83.43 -29.15 42.23
CA LEU A 270 83.52 -29.59 40.83
C LEU A 270 83.66 -31.12 40.73
N THR A 271 84.45 -31.74 41.61
CA THR A 271 84.55 -33.20 41.67
C THR A 271 83.24 -33.84 42.16
N MET A 272 82.57 -33.27 43.16
CA MET A 272 81.26 -33.76 43.62
C MET A 272 80.17 -33.63 42.54
N LYS A 273 80.10 -32.50 41.83
CA LYS A 273 79.20 -32.37 40.67
C LYS A 273 79.59 -33.27 39.50
N SER A 274 80.88 -33.56 39.30
CA SER A 274 81.33 -34.51 38.28
C SER A 274 80.92 -35.94 38.62
N LEU A 275 80.91 -36.31 39.90
CA LEU A 275 80.40 -37.60 40.39
C LEU A 275 78.87 -37.68 40.29
N GLU A 276 78.12 -36.62 40.63
CA GLU A 276 76.65 -36.57 40.40
C GLU A 276 76.29 -36.58 38.90
N ALA A 277 77.08 -35.91 38.05
CA ALA A 277 76.91 -35.97 36.60
C ALA A 277 77.27 -37.36 36.06
N PHE A 278 78.27 -38.04 36.64
CA PHE A 278 78.57 -39.44 36.37
C PHE A 278 77.45 -40.37 36.83
N GLU A 279 76.81 -40.12 37.98
CA GLU A 279 75.66 -40.89 38.46
C GLU A 279 74.47 -40.74 37.51
N LYS A 280 74.13 -39.50 37.10
CA LYS A 280 73.09 -39.25 36.09
C LYS A 280 73.43 -39.79 34.69
N ALA A 281 74.71 -39.84 34.32
CA ALA A 281 75.17 -40.45 33.08
C ALA A 281 75.19 -41.99 33.14
N ALA A 282 75.40 -42.56 34.33
CA ALA A 282 75.35 -44.01 34.60
C ALA A 282 73.91 -44.54 34.78
N ASP A 283 72.92 -43.66 34.93
CA ASP A 283 71.49 -43.98 35.11
C ASP A 283 70.80 -44.57 33.86
N GLY A 284 71.57 -45.17 32.94
CA GLY A 284 71.12 -46.12 31.92
C GLY A 284 70.24 -45.60 30.77
N LYS A 285 69.96 -44.29 30.70
CA LYS A 285 69.01 -43.73 29.71
C LYS A 285 69.65 -43.12 28.44
N ALA A 286 70.98 -43.11 28.33
CA ALA A 286 71.68 -42.57 27.16
C ALA A 286 72.34 -43.66 26.31
N THR A 287 71.89 -43.82 25.07
CA THR A 287 72.30 -44.90 24.13
C THR A 287 73.53 -44.56 23.27
N LYS A 288 74.18 -43.41 23.48
CA LYS A 288 75.43 -43.03 22.79
C LYS A 288 76.38 -42.32 23.75
N ILE A 289 77.50 -42.99 24.06
CA ILE A 289 78.64 -42.41 24.77
C ILE A 289 79.65 -41.96 23.71
N ILE A 290 79.95 -40.66 23.67
CA ILE A 290 81.03 -40.11 22.84
C ILE A 290 82.24 -39.97 23.74
N ILE A 291 83.23 -40.86 23.55
CA ILE A 291 84.47 -40.86 24.32
C ILE A 291 85.50 -40.00 23.57
N PRO A 292 86.13 -39.00 24.22
CA PRO A 292 87.19 -38.19 23.62
C PRO A 292 88.37 -39.02 23.10
N SER A 293 88.95 -38.57 21.98
CA SER A 293 89.90 -39.29 21.11
C SER A 293 91.26 -39.64 21.75
N GLU A 294 91.52 -39.24 23.00
CA GLU A 294 92.83 -39.37 23.64
C GLU A 294 93.06 -40.75 24.31
N ILE A 295 92.01 -41.57 24.45
CA ILE A 295 92.09 -42.89 25.13
C ILE A 295 92.35 -44.06 24.15
N GLN A 296 92.30 -43.84 22.84
CA GLN A 296 92.49 -44.91 21.83
C GLN A 296 93.91 -45.48 21.76
N GLY A 297 94.94 -44.77 22.23
CA GLY A 297 96.34 -45.23 22.19
C GLY A 297 96.68 -46.39 23.14
N ILE A 298 95.90 -46.58 24.21
CA ILE A 298 96.21 -47.57 25.27
C ILE A 298 95.65 -48.96 24.91
N ALA A 299 94.61 -49.03 24.09
CA ALA A 299 93.98 -50.29 23.69
C ALA A 299 94.82 -51.14 22.71
N GLY A 300 95.77 -50.53 21.98
CA GLY A 300 96.67 -51.24 21.06
C GLY A 300 97.74 -52.08 21.75
N LEU A 301 98.17 -51.70 22.96
CA LEU A 301 99.23 -52.39 23.72
C LEU A 301 98.76 -53.73 24.33
N VAL A 302 97.46 -53.90 24.55
CA VAL A 302 96.91 -55.14 25.14
C VAL A 302 96.82 -56.26 24.09
N LYS A 303 96.68 -55.91 22.80
CA LYS A 303 96.57 -56.86 21.69
C LYS A 303 97.93 -57.48 21.29
N SER A 304 99.01 -56.70 21.36
CA SER A 304 100.37 -57.18 21.06
C SER A 304 100.94 -58.07 22.18
N VAL A 305 100.52 -57.88 23.44
CA VAL A 305 100.90 -58.78 24.55
C VAL A 305 100.16 -60.13 24.48
N THR A 306 98.97 -60.18 23.86
CA THR A 306 98.20 -61.43 23.71
C THR A 306 98.58 -62.27 22.48
N GLU A 307 99.17 -61.68 21.43
CA GLU A 307 99.72 -62.46 20.30
C GLU A 307 101.12 -63.05 20.60
N VAL A 308 101.98 -62.36 21.36
CA VAL A 308 103.31 -62.88 21.73
C VAL A 308 103.23 -64.07 22.72
N ALA A 309 102.12 -64.23 23.45
CA ALA A 309 101.92 -65.36 24.37
C ALA A 309 101.36 -66.65 23.72
N LYS A 310 101.18 -66.68 22.39
CA LYS A 310 100.57 -67.82 21.68
C LYS A 310 101.50 -68.58 20.72
N GLU A 311 102.78 -68.21 20.62
CA GLU A 311 103.71 -68.77 19.62
C GLU A 311 104.98 -69.47 20.18
N GLU A 312 105.05 -69.76 21.50
CA GLU A 312 106.05 -70.69 22.06
C GLU A 312 105.40 -71.98 22.57
N GLN A 313 105.24 -72.94 21.65
CA GLN A 313 105.30 -74.39 21.89
C GLN A 313 106.24 -74.99 20.85
#